data_AF-A0A933YQ38-F1
#
_entry.id   AF-A0A933YQ38-F1
#
_cell.length_a   1.000
_cell.length_b   1.000
_cell.length_c   1.000
_cell.angle_alpha   90.00
_cell.angle_beta   90.00
_cell.angle_gamma   90.00
#
_symmetry.space_group_name_H-M   'P 1'
#
loop_
_entity.id
_entity.type
_entity.pdbx_description
1 polymer ?
#
loop_
_entity_poly.entity_id
_entity_poly.type
_entity_poly.pdbx_seq_one_letter_code
_entity_poly.pdbx_strand_id
1 'polypeptide(L)'
;MSSITLSIDVAHPPRRSDVVESELQEAVSKVRNSSSLRVLKIIHGHGSTGKGGSSKDVVRNWIFRNRNRVRAVIDGEEFDLFDANTQAMRIEAGHFADIDLGKANPGITIVWIK
;
A
#
# COMPACT_ATOMS: atom_id res chain seq x y z
N MET A 1 -5.89 20.95 5.52
CA MET A 1 -5.11 20.30 4.44
C MET A 1 -5.74 18.95 4.16
N SER A 2 -6.08 18.64 2.91
CA SER A 2 -6.58 17.31 2.54
C SER A 2 -5.42 16.30 2.60
N SER A 3 -5.66 15.10 3.12
CA SER A 3 -4.64 14.06 3.17
C SER A 3 -4.22 13.66 1.75
N ILE A 4 -2.92 13.46 1.53
CA ILE A 4 -2.36 12.94 0.27
C ILE A 4 -2.29 11.40 0.27
N THR A 5 -2.23 10.81 1.46
CA THR A 5 -2.15 9.37 1.68
C THR A 5 -3.46 8.84 2.27
N LEU A 6 -3.82 7.63 1.85
CA LEU A 6 -4.81 6.79 2.51
C LEU A 6 -4.06 5.61 3.13
N SER A 7 -4.30 5.33 4.41
CA SER A 7 -3.76 4.15 5.09
C SER A 7 -4.89 3.19 5.44
N ILE A 8 -4.68 1.90 5.19
CA ILE A 8 -5.57 0.82 5.64
C ILE A 8 -4.78 -0.24 6.41
N ASP A 9 -5.40 -0.82 7.43
CA ASP A 9 -4.88 -1.97 8.18
C ASP A 9 -5.71 -3.20 7.83
N VAL A 10 -5.07 -4.16 7.17
CA VAL A 10 -5.60 -5.49 6.83
C VAL A 10 -4.87 -6.60 7.61
N ALA A 11 -3.99 -6.23 8.54
CA ALA A 11 -3.29 -7.13 9.43
C ALA A 11 -4.20 -7.59 10.57
N HIS A 12 -4.98 -6.66 11.15
CA HIS A 12 -5.81 -6.94 12.32
C HIS A 12 -7.24 -6.38 12.21
N PRO A 13 -8.27 -7.13 12.64
CA PRO A 13 -8.23 -8.55 12.95
C PRO A 13 -7.94 -9.39 11.69
N PRO A 14 -7.45 -10.65 11.84
CA PRO A 14 -7.33 -11.57 10.72
C PRO A 14 -8.67 -11.75 10.02
N ARG A 15 -8.66 -11.60 8.70
CA ARG A 15 -9.85 -11.68 7.84
C ARG A 15 -9.57 -12.67 6.71
N ARG A 16 -10.64 -13.17 6.08
CA ARG A 16 -10.50 -14.04 4.90
C ARG A 16 -9.94 -13.25 3.71
N SER A 17 -9.26 -13.94 2.81
CA SER A 17 -8.59 -13.34 1.65
C SER A 17 -9.55 -12.54 0.76
N ASP A 18 -10.78 -13.01 0.55
CA ASP A 18 -11.81 -12.32 -0.23
C ASP A 18 -12.26 -10.98 0.37
N VAL A 19 -12.28 -10.88 1.71
CA VAL A 19 -12.58 -9.63 2.42
C VAL A 19 -11.41 -8.65 2.25
N VAL A 20 -10.17 -9.11 2.41
CA VAL A 20 -8.97 -8.30 2.20
C VAL A 20 -8.91 -7.77 0.76
N GLU A 21 -9.18 -8.62 -0.24
CA GLU A 21 -9.21 -8.21 -1.65
C GLU A 21 -10.29 -7.16 -1.95
N SER A 22 -11.45 -7.27 -1.29
CA SER A 22 -12.54 -6.28 -1.42
C SER A 22 -12.13 -4.93 -0.81
N GLU A 23 -11.49 -4.93 0.36
CA GLU A 23 -10.97 -3.71 0.99
C GLU A 23 -9.88 -3.04 0.15
N LEU A 24 -8.99 -3.82 -0.48
CA LEU A 24 -7.99 -3.31 -1.41
C LEU A 24 -8.64 -2.65 -2.63
N GLN A 25 -9.66 -3.30 -3.21
CA GLN A 25 -10.42 -2.77 -4.34
C GLN A 25 -11.08 -1.42 -4.00
N GLU A 26 -11.71 -1.33 -2.84
CA GLU A 26 -12.35 -0.10 -2.35
C GLU A 26 -11.33 1.00 -2.09
N ALA A 27 -10.21 0.68 -1.43
CA ALA A 27 -9.15 1.64 -1.12
C ALA A 27 -8.51 2.23 -2.38
N VAL A 28 -8.17 1.38 -3.37
CA VAL A 28 -7.65 1.84 -4.66
C VAL A 28 -8.68 2.74 -5.37
N SER A 29 -9.95 2.34 -5.38
CA SER A 29 -11.02 3.12 -6.00
C SER A 29 -11.20 4.48 -5.31
N LYS A 30 -11.12 4.52 -3.99
CA LYS A 30 -11.18 5.75 -3.19
C LYS A 30 -10.04 6.71 -3.52
N VAL A 31 -8.80 6.23 -3.65
CA VAL A 31 -7.67 7.08 -4.06
C VAL A 31 -7.84 7.56 -5.49
N ARG A 32 -8.26 6.70 -6.43
CA ARG A 32 -8.49 7.09 -7.83
C ARG A 32 -9.56 8.16 -7.98
N ASN A 33 -10.63 8.09 -7.20
CA ASN A 33 -11.75 9.03 -7.27
C ASN A 33 -11.55 10.31 -6.44
N SER A 34 -10.57 10.34 -5.53
CA SER A 34 -10.29 11.53 -4.71
C SER A 34 -9.52 12.59 -5.48
N SER A 35 -9.85 13.87 -5.31
CA SER A 35 -9.07 14.98 -5.88
C SER A 35 -7.70 15.17 -5.23
N SER A 36 -7.54 14.73 -3.98
CA SER A 36 -6.34 14.97 -3.15
C SER A 36 -5.48 13.73 -2.95
N LEU A 37 -6.06 12.54 -2.77
CA LEU A 37 -5.28 11.34 -2.52
C LEU A 37 -4.46 10.94 -3.76
N ARG A 38 -3.25 10.43 -3.52
CA ARG A 38 -2.31 9.95 -4.55
C ARG A 38 -1.73 8.57 -4.20
N VAL A 39 -1.56 8.30 -2.91
CA VAL A 39 -0.84 7.13 -2.40
C VAL A 39 -1.75 6.33 -1.45
N LEU A 40 -1.68 5.01 -1.57
CA LEU A 40 -2.29 4.06 -0.65
C LEU A 40 -1.17 3.33 0.12
N LYS A 41 -1.20 3.42 1.44
CA LYS A 41 -0.37 2.62 2.34
C LYS A 41 -1.19 1.47 2.90
N ILE A 42 -0.68 0.26 2.73
CA ILE A 42 -1.35 -0.96 3.19
C ILE A 42 -0.51 -1.54 4.32
N ILE A 43 -1.11 -1.69 5.49
CA ILE A 43 -0.51 -2.36 6.64
C ILE A 43 -1.06 -3.78 6.66
N HIS A 44 -0.25 -4.74 6.26
CA HIS A 44 -0.62 -6.17 6.22
C HIS A 44 0.11 -6.99 7.29
N GLY A 45 1.03 -6.36 8.03
CA GLY A 45 1.84 -7.02 9.03
C GLY A 45 2.88 -7.97 8.41
N HIS A 46 3.70 -8.58 9.26
CA HIS A 46 4.81 -9.43 8.84
C HIS A 46 4.37 -10.78 8.26
N GLY A 47 3.08 -11.10 8.38
CA GLY A 47 2.48 -12.35 7.97
C GLY A 47 2.38 -13.34 9.13
N SER A 48 1.15 -13.64 9.55
CA SER A 48 0.84 -14.80 10.38
C SER A 48 0.27 -15.91 9.48
N THR A 49 0.70 -17.15 9.72
CA THR A 49 0.29 -18.32 8.93
C THR A 49 -1.08 -18.81 9.38
N GLY A 50 -2.15 -18.26 8.81
CA GLY A 50 -3.53 -18.73 8.96
C GLY A 50 -4.03 -19.54 7.76
N LYS A 51 -5.22 -20.16 7.88
CA LYS A 51 -5.90 -20.80 6.74
C LYS A 51 -6.33 -19.71 5.73
N GLY A 52 -5.56 -19.56 4.64
CA GLY A 52 -5.81 -18.55 3.59
C GLY A 52 -4.57 -17.86 3.03
N GLY A 53 -3.38 -18.16 3.55
CA GLY A 53 -2.14 -17.41 3.28
C GLY A 53 -1.99 -16.24 4.24
N SER A 54 -0.81 -15.61 4.27
CA SER A 54 -0.63 -14.43 5.10
C SER A 54 -1.33 -13.22 4.45
N SER A 55 -1.80 -12.24 5.23
CA SER A 55 -2.34 -10.98 4.66
C SER A 55 -1.36 -10.32 3.69
N LYS A 56 -0.04 -10.46 3.95
CA LYS A 56 1.03 -10.01 3.06
C LYS A 56 0.94 -10.67 1.68
N ASP A 57 0.79 -11.99 1.62
CA ASP A 57 0.69 -12.74 0.35
C ASP A 57 -0.58 -12.36 -0.42
N VAL A 58 -1.72 -12.22 0.29
CA VAL A 58 -2.99 -11.81 -0.32
C VAL A 58 -2.84 -10.42 -0.96
N VAL A 59 -2.28 -9.46 -0.22
CA VAL A 59 -2.05 -8.09 -0.69
C VAL A 59 -1.13 -8.07 -1.92
N ARG A 60 0.05 -8.70 -1.83
CA ARG A 60 1.02 -8.69 -2.93
C ARG A 60 0.48 -9.36 -4.19
N ASN A 61 -0.19 -10.51 -4.04
CA ASN A 61 -0.82 -11.20 -5.16
C ASN A 61 -1.92 -10.37 -5.81
N TRP A 62 -2.79 -9.74 -5.01
CA TRP A 62 -3.85 -8.88 -5.54
C TRP A 62 -3.27 -7.68 -6.28
N ILE A 63 -2.26 -7.01 -5.73
CA ILE A 63 -1.59 -5.87 -6.36
C ILE A 63 -0.93 -6.31 -7.67
N PHE A 64 -0.22 -7.43 -7.70
CA PHE A 64 0.39 -7.95 -8.92
C PHE A 64 -0.63 -8.17 -10.05
N ARG A 65 -1.81 -8.75 -9.72
CA ARG A 65 -2.92 -8.92 -10.67
C ARG A 65 -3.52 -7.59 -11.12
N ASN A 66 -3.43 -6.54 -10.31
CA ASN A 66 -4.01 -5.21 -10.54
C ASN A 66 -2.97 -4.12 -10.87
N ARG A 67 -1.72 -4.50 -11.18
CA ARG A 67 -0.60 -3.56 -11.37
C ARG A 67 -0.82 -2.56 -12.50
N ASN A 68 -1.68 -2.88 -13.46
CA ASN A 68 -2.09 -1.98 -14.54
C ASN A 68 -2.96 -0.80 -14.06
N ARG A 69 -3.40 -0.80 -12.80
CA ARG A 69 -4.28 0.23 -12.22
C ARG A 69 -3.54 1.24 -11.35
N VAL A 70 -2.24 1.06 -11.18
CA VAL A 70 -1.36 1.85 -10.30
C VAL A 70 -0.11 2.25 -11.08
N ARG A 71 0.58 3.32 -10.66
CA ARG A 71 1.82 3.78 -11.31
C ARG A 71 3.03 2.98 -10.86
N ALA A 72 3.13 2.73 -9.55
CA ALA A 72 4.20 1.92 -8.98
C ALA A 72 3.74 1.25 -7.68
N VAL A 73 4.44 0.19 -7.33
CA VAL A 73 4.31 -0.53 -6.07
C VAL A 73 5.70 -0.54 -5.45
N ILE A 74 5.79 -0.14 -4.20
CA ILE A 74 7.03 -0.08 -3.44
C ILE A 74 6.82 -0.98 -2.23
N ASP A 75 7.58 -2.06 -2.19
CA ASP A 75 7.60 -2.95 -1.03
C ASP A 75 8.19 -2.19 0.17
N GLY A 76 7.68 -2.46 1.37
CA GLY A 76 8.13 -1.73 2.56
C GLY A 76 9.61 -1.95 2.89
N GLU A 77 10.19 -3.06 2.44
CA GLU A 77 11.63 -3.35 2.46
C GLU A 77 12.45 -2.38 1.60
N GLU A 78 11.87 -1.81 0.53
CA GLU A 78 12.50 -0.90 -0.43
C GLU A 78 12.00 0.55 -0.29
N PHE A 79 11.13 0.83 0.69
CA PHE A 79 10.56 2.16 0.90
C PHE A 79 11.56 3.10 1.56
N ASP A 80 12.47 3.63 0.75
CA ASP A 80 13.52 4.57 1.17
C ASP A 80 13.81 5.64 0.10
N LEU A 81 14.75 6.55 0.38
CA LEU A 81 15.10 7.64 -0.54
C LEU A 81 16.06 7.23 -1.67
N PHE A 82 16.58 6.01 -1.68
CA PHE A 82 17.43 5.48 -2.74
C PHE A 82 16.62 4.79 -3.84
N ASP A 83 15.43 4.27 -3.51
CA ASP A 83 14.49 3.76 -4.51
C ASP A 83 13.95 4.88 -5.43
N ALA A 84 14.03 4.65 -6.75
CA ALA A 84 13.63 5.62 -7.75
C ALA A 84 12.11 5.86 -7.77
N ASN A 85 11.31 4.80 -7.53
CA ASN A 85 9.86 4.93 -7.48
C ASN A 85 9.41 5.75 -6.27
N THR A 86 10.06 5.54 -5.12
CA THR A 86 9.82 6.31 -3.90
C THR A 86 10.14 7.77 -4.11
N GLN A 87 11.29 8.10 -4.72
CA GLN A 87 11.64 9.48 -5.03
C GLN A 87 10.62 10.14 -5.97
N ALA A 88 10.28 9.50 -7.09
CA ALA A 88 9.32 10.02 -8.06
C ALA A 88 7.93 10.24 -7.44
N MET A 89 7.42 9.25 -6.69
CA MET A 89 6.16 9.35 -5.98
C MET A 89 6.18 10.52 -4.98
N ARG A 90 7.26 10.67 -4.19
CA ARG A 90 7.34 11.73 -3.18
C ARG A 90 7.37 13.12 -3.79
N ILE A 91 8.02 13.32 -4.93
CA ILE A 91 8.01 14.60 -5.66
C ILE A 91 6.58 14.98 -6.05
N GLU A 92 5.83 14.04 -6.64
CA GLU A 92 4.44 14.31 -7.06
C GLU A 92 3.46 14.42 -5.88
N ALA A 93 3.73 13.68 -4.79
CA ALA A 93 2.91 13.67 -3.58
C ALA A 93 3.36 14.72 -2.53
N GLY A 94 4.19 15.70 -2.91
CA GLY A 94 4.56 16.84 -2.06
C GLY A 94 5.36 16.48 -0.80
N HIS A 95 6.23 15.46 -0.90
CA HIS A 95 7.14 15.01 0.15
C HIS A 95 6.46 14.71 1.50
N PHE A 96 5.27 14.09 1.46
CA PHE A 96 4.52 13.73 2.67
C PHE A 96 5.35 12.99 3.72
N ALA A 97 5.14 13.28 5.00
CA ALA A 97 5.81 12.56 6.07
C ALA A 97 5.22 11.14 6.21
N ASP A 98 6.09 10.14 6.37
CA ASP A 98 5.70 8.78 6.71
C ASP A 98 6.70 8.20 7.71
N ILE A 99 6.18 7.57 8.76
CA ILE A 99 7.00 7.03 9.85
C ILE A 99 7.83 5.81 9.42
N ASP A 100 7.50 5.15 8.31
CA ASP A 100 8.19 3.94 7.83
C ASP A 100 9.24 4.21 6.74
N LEU A 101 9.38 5.46 6.28
CA LEU A 101 10.39 5.82 5.27
C LEU A 101 11.80 5.52 5.79
N GLY A 102 12.55 4.69 5.05
CA GLY A 102 13.91 4.27 5.40
C GLY A 102 13.99 3.25 6.52
N LYS A 103 12.86 2.65 6.96
CA LYS A 103 12.84 1.63 8.02
C LYS A 103 12.89 0.19 7.52
N ALA A 104 12.81 -0.03 6.21
CA ALA A 104 12.73 -1.35 5.59
C ALA A 104 11.63 -2.23 6.25
N ASN A 105 10.44 -1.66 6.50
CA ASN A 105 9.36 -2.35 7.22
C ASN A 105 8.65 -3.37 6.31
N PRO A 106 8.87 -4.69 6.47
CA PRO A 106 8.30 -5.70 5.57
C PRO A 106 6.79 -5.93 5.80
N GLY A 107 6.19 -5.24 6.78
CA GLY A 107 4.79 -5.33 7.15
C GLY A 107 3.88 -4.31 6.44
N ILE A 108 4.45 -3.51 5.54
CA ILE A 108 3.71 -2.55 4.73
C ILE A 108 4.00 -2.72 3.23
N THR A 109 3.07 -2.21 2.42
CA THR A 109 3.27 -1.97 0.99
C THR A 109 2.76 -0.57 0.65
N ILE A 110 3.55 0.20 -0.10
CA ILE A 110 3.17 1.53 -0.60
C ILE A 110 2.76 1.40 -2.06
N VAL A 111 1.58 1.92 -2.40
CA VAL A 111 1.01 1.88 -3.75
C VAL A 111 0.82 3.30 -4.24
N TRP A 112 1.59 3.68 -5.25
CA TRP A 112 1.45 4.97 -5.93
C TRP A 112 0.42 4.84 -7.04
N ILE A 113 -0.71 5.54 -6.91
CA ILE A 113 -1.87 5.32 -7.78
C ILE A 113 -1.97 6.36 -8.89
N LYS A 114 -1.75 7.65 -8.59
CA LYS A 114 -1.83 8.74 -9.56
C LYS A 114 -1.08 9.96 -9.13
#